data_AF-A0A356WZR8-F1
#
_entry.id   AF-A0A356WZR8-F1
#
_cell.length_a   1.000
_cell.length_b   1.000
_cell.length_c   1.000
_cell.angle_alpha   90.00
_cell.angle_beta   90.00
_cell.angle_gamma   90.00
#
_symmetry.space_group_name_H-M   'P 1'
#
loop_
_entity.id
_entity.type
_entity.pdbx_description
1 polymer ?
#
loop_
_entity_poly.entity_id
_entity_poly.type
_entity_poly.pdbx_seq_one_letter_code
_entity_poly.pdbx_strand_id
1 'polypeptide(L)'
;MPAKKVKKPIKNNNLDFIATYLFEYPGSSATDVRRALWIYRNKKWADIDQKGFSERTTYVSYFYISKGQSHRGYAGKFWVKRNRNSWILTADGLFRVRQKLIKRVHSINRKIVKQKMCRRRAN
;
A
#
# COMPACT_ATOMS: atom_id res chain seq x y z
N MET A 1 -28.98 20.80 -25.77
CA MET A 1 -28.84 20.10 -24.46
C MET A 1 -27.36 19.93 -24.14
N PRO A 2 -26.81 20.47 -23.04
CA PRO A 2 -25.41 20.25 -22.70
C PRO A 2 -25.20 18.82 -22.19
N ALA A 3 -24.23 18.11 -22.78
CA ALA A 3 -23.89 16.74 -22.42
C ALA A 3 -23.48 16.63 -20.94
N LYS A 4 -24.16 15.75 -20.18
CA LYS A 4 -23.77 15.39 -18.81
C LYS A 4 -22.35 14.79 -18.85
N LYS A 5 -21.36 15.54 -18.37
CA LYS A 5 -19.99 15.03 -18.12
C LYS A 5 -20.08 13.88 -17.12
N VAL A 6 -19.98 12.64 -17.61
CA VAL A 6 -19.85 11.45 -16.78
C VAL A 6 -18.55 11.60 -15.97
N LYS A 7 -18.67 11.85 -14.66
CA LYS A 7 -17.52 11.85 -13.74
C LYS A 7 -16.89 10.46 -13.77
N LYS A 8 -15.79 10.28 -14.50
CA LYS A 8 -15.00 9.05 -14.46
C LYS A 8 -14.67 8.74 -12.98
N PRO A 9 -14.89 7.52 -12.49
CA PRO A 9 -14.55 7.19 -11.12
C PRO A 9 -13.07 7.50 -10.91
N ILE A 10 -12.77 8.26 -9.86
CA ILE A 10 -11.40 8.61 -9.48
C ILE A 10 -10.64 7.29 -9.36
N LYS A 11 -9.79 7.01 -10.33
CA LYS A 11 -8.99 5.78 -10.39
C LYS A 11 -7.97 5.94 -9.28
N ASN A 12 -8.31 5.47 -8.08
CA ASN A 12 -7.42 5.53 -6.93
C ASN A 12 -6.14 4.76 -7.29
N ASN A 13 -5.08 5.52 -7.54
CA ASN A 13 -3.83 4.96 -8.04
C ASN A 13 -3.17 4.19 -6.88
N ASN A 14 -2.82 2.92 -7.13
CA ASN A 14 -2.13 2.10 -6.13
C ASN A 14 -0.82 2.77 -5.69
N LEU A 15 -0.15 3.49 -6.60
CA LEU A 15 1.08 4.23 -6.30
C LEU A 15 0.83 5.34 -5.27
N ASP A 16 -0.26 6.09 -5.42
CA ASP A 16 -0.61 7.19 -4.50
C ASP A 16 -0.93 6.62 -3.10
N PHE A 17 -1.59 5.46 -3.04
CA PHE A 17 -1.82 4.78 -1.76
C PHE A 17 -0.52 4.28 -1.12
N ILE A 18 0.33 3.57 -1.87
CA ILE A 18 1.62 3.07 -1.38
C ILE A 18 2.48 4.24 -0.89
N ALA A 19 2.54 5.32 -1.66
CA ALA A 19 3.34 6.49 -1.31
C ALA A 19 2.81 7.16 -0.04
N THR A 20 1.49 7.37 0.06
CA THR A 20 0.87 7.93 1.27
C THR A 20 1.08 7.02 2.48
N TYR A 21 1.02 5.70 2.31
CA TYR A 21 1.24 4.76 3.42
C TYR A 21 2.69 4.82 3.92
N LEU A 22 3.67 4.83 3.01
CA LEU A 22 5.08 4.92 3.36
C LEU A 22 5.48 6.29 3.93
N PHE A 23 4.76 7.35 3.57
CA PHE A 23 4.92 8.67 4.17
C PHE A 23 4.45 8.69 5.63
N GLU A 24 3.26 8.15 5.92
CA GLU A 24 2.69 8.13 7.28
C GLU A 24 3.39 7.10 8.18
N TYR A 25 3.88 6.00 7.59
CA TYR A 25 4.54 4.90 8.31
C TYR A 25 5.89 4.55 7.66
N PRO A 26 6.89 5.45 7.76
CA PRO A 26 8.20 5.22 7.19
C PRO A 26 8.87 4.00 7.82
N GLY A 27 9.54 3.19 7.00
CA GLY A 27 10.18 1.96 7.45
C GLY A 27 9.25 0.73 7.48
N SER A 28 7.99 0.88 7.07
CA SER A 28 7.08 -0.25 6.90
C SER A 28 7.63 -1.30 5.94
N SER A 29 7.25 -2.56 6.20
CA SER A 29 7.64 -3.66 5.33
C SER A 29 6.82 -3.70 4.05
N ALA A 30 7.42 -4.19 2.96
CA ALA A 30 6.68 -4.38 1.71
C ALA A 30 5.45 -5.27 1.92
N THR A 31 5.52 -6.27 2.79
CA THR A 31 4.38 -7.13 3.12
C THR A 31 3.26 -6.34 3.79
N ASP A 32 3.57 -5.48 4.76
CA ASP A 32 2.57 -4.65 5.44
C ASP A 32 1.90 -3.67 4.49
N VAL A 33 2.68 -3.00 3.64
CA VAL A 33 2.15 -2.06 2.65
C VAL A 33 1.26 -2.77 1.63
N ARG A 34 1.69 -3.94 1.13
CA ARG A 34 0.89 -4.75 0.19
C ARG A 34 -0.41 -5.26 0.82
N ARG A 35 -0.37 -5.65 2.09
CA ARG A 35 -1.56 -6.05 2.85
C ARG A 35 -2.51 -4.86 3.01
N ALA A 36 -2.00 -3.69 3.37
CA ALA A 36 -2.79 -2.46 3.46
C ALA A 36 -3.43 -2.07 2.11
N LEU A 37 -2.68 -2.18 1.01
CA LEU A 37 -3.20 -1.92 -0.33
C LEU A 37 -4.30 -2.92 -0.74
N TRP A 38 -4.12 -4.20 -0.41
CA TRP A 38 -5.12 -5.23 -0.66
C TRP A 38 -6.43 -4.94 0.09
N ILE A 39 -6.33 -4.57 1.37
CA ILE A 39 -7.48 -4.16 2.19
C ILE A 39 -8.16 -2.93 1.59
N TYR A 40 -7.36 -1.94 1.19
CA TYR A 40 -7.84 -0.72 0.56
C TYR A 40 -8.67 -0.99 -0.70
N ARG A 41 -8.22 -1.96 -1.51
CA ARG A 41 -8.85 -2.34 -2.78
C ARG A 41 -10.08 -3.21 -2.62
N ASN A 42 -10.03 -4.22 -1.76
CA ASN A 42 -11.10 -5.22 -1.65
C ASN A 42 -12.22 -4.82 -0.69
N LYS A 43 -12.04 -3.76 0.12
CA LYS A 43 -13.04 -3.13 0.99
C LYS A 43 -13.74 -4.05 2.03
N LYS A 44 -13.60 -5.37 1.94
CA LYS A 44 -14.19 -6.37 2.84
C LYS A 44 -13.09 -7.08 3.61
N TRP A 45 -13.17 -7.00 4.93
CA TRP A 45 -12.24 -7.67 5.85
C TRP A 45 -12.52 -9.17 5.96
N ALA A 46 -13.79 -9.59 5.80
CA ALA A 46 -14.16 -11.01 5.79
C ALA A 46 -13.40 -11.80 4.70
N ASP A 47 -13.14 -11.17 3.55
CA ASP A 47 -12.37 -11.77 2.46
C ASP A 47 -10.87 -11.97 2.84
N ILE A 48 -10.32 -11.29 3.86
CA ILE A 48 -8.93 -11.53 4.30
C ILE A 48 -8.79 -12.93 4.87
N ASP A 49 -9.76 -13.34 5.69
CA ASP A 49 -9.74 -14.63 6.38
C ASP A 49 -10.24 -15.75 5.44
N GLN A 50 -11.08 -15.46 4.44
CA GLN A 50 -11.63 -16.45 3.51
C GLN A 50 -10.87 -16.59 2.17
N LYS A 51 -10.45 -15.50 1.51
CA LYS A 51 -9.74 -15.53 0.22
C LYS A 51 -8.22 -15.50 0.34
N GLY A 52 -7.70 -15.17 1.53
CA GLY A 52 -6.28 -15.21 1.85
C GLY A 52 -5.46 -14.13 1.13
N PHE A 53 -4.88 -13.20 1.90
CA PHE A 53 -3.78 -12.38 1.38
C PHE A 53 -2.54 -13.28 1.20
N SER A 54 -2.19 -13.61 -0.05
CA SER A 54 -0.95 -14.33 -0.34
C SER A 54 0.22 -13.35 -0.41
N GLU A 55 1.15 -13.48 0.53
CA GLU A 55 2.38 -12.68 0.60
C GLU A 55 3.30 -12.92 -0.60
N ARG A 56 3.18 -14.07 -1.27
CA ARG A 56 4.06 -14.48 -2.37
C ARG A 56 3.68 -13.90 -3.72
N THR A 57 2.41 -13.52 -3.93
CA THR A 57 1.90 -13.14 -5.26
C THR A 57 1.31 -11.73 -5.32
N THR A 58 0.73 -11.26 -4.23
CA THR A 58 -0.08 -10.03 -4.26
C THR A 58 0.81 -8.78 -4.29
N TYR A 59 0.67 -7.94 -5.33
CA TYR A 59 1.32 -6.62 -5.46
C TYR A 59 2.85 -6.63 -5.31
N VAL A 60 3.50 -7.77 -5.54
CA VAL A 60 4.96 -7.93 -5.40
C VAL A 60 5.71 -7.01 -6.35
N SER A 61 5.19 -6.80 -7.56
CA SER A 61 5.82 -5.96 -8.60
C SER A 61 6.06 -4.50 -8.20
N TYR A 62 5.36 -3.98 -7.19
CA TYR A 62 5.59 -2.62 -6.67
C TYR A 62 6.87 -2.52 -5.83
N PHE A 63 7.36 -3.64 -5.29
CA PHE A 63 8.52 -3.69 -4.38
C PHE A 63 9.64 -4.61 -4.91
N TYR A 64 9.46 -5.18 -6.09
CA TYR A 64 10.44 -6.06 -6.71
C TYR A 64 11.52 -5.22 -7.42
N ILE A 65 12.78 -5.46 -7.03
CA ILE A 65 14.00 -4.92 -7.65
C ILE A 65 14.81 -6.12 -8.12
N SER A 66 14.99 -6.28 -9.43
CA SER A 66 15.83 -7.31 -10.05
C SER A 66 17.10 -6.67 -10.58
N LYS A 67 18.27 -7.20 -10.20
CA LYS A 67 19.59 -6.75 -10.71
C LYS A 67 19.75 -5.20 -10.74
N GLY A 68 19.29 -4.51 -9.69
CA GLY A 68 19.37 -3.05 -9.59
C GLY A 68 18.25 -2.25 -10.28
N GLN A 69 17.34 -2.88 -11.01
CA GLN A 69 16.20 -2.22 -11.65
C GLN A 69 14.85 -2.77 -11.16
N SER A 70 13.89 -1.87 -10.90
CA SER A 70 12.53 -2.30 -10.58
C SER A 70 11.80 -2.79 -11.82
N HIS A 71 11.11 -3.93 -11.71
CA HIS A 71 10.35 -4.55 -12.80
C HIS A 71 9.27 -3.64 -13.42
N ARG A 72 8.81 -2.60 -12.70
CA ARG A 72 7.92 -1.56 -13.25
C ARG A 72 8.48 -0.14 -13.10
N GLY A 73 9.74 -0.01 -12.68
CA GLY A 73 10.38 1.28 -12.42
C GLY A 73 9.78 2.05 -11.24
N TYR A 74 9.00 1.41 -10.36
CA TYR A 74 8.35 2.07 -9.22
C TYR A 74 9.24 2.06 -7.98
N ALA A 75 9.71 0.87 -7.60
CA ALA A 75 10.75 0.74 -6.58
C ALA A 75 12.07 1.31 -7.12
N GLY A 76 12.85 1.98 -6.28
CA GLY A 76 14.00 2.78 -6.71
C GLY A 76 13.62 4.21 -7.10
N LYS A 77 12.50 4.41 -7.83
CA LYS A 77 12.05 5.75 -8.23
C LYS A 77 11.22 6.46 -7.16
N PHE A 78 10.16 5.83 -6.65
CA PHE A 78 9.24 6.46 -5.69
C PHE A 78 9.51 6.06 -4.25
N TRP A 79 10.05 4.87 -4.03
CA TRP A 79 10.47 4.39 -2.71
C TRP A 79 11.69 3.51 -2.83
N VAL A 80 12.54 3.54 -1.82
CA VAL A 80 13.79 2.78 -1.77
C VAL A 80 13.82 1.88 -0.55
N LYS A 81 14.53 0.77 -0.68
CA LYS A 81 14.73 -0.19 0.39
C LYS A 81 15.83 0.35 1.31
N ARG A 82 15.50 0.62 2.57
CA ARG A 82 16.48 1.13 3.56
C ARG A 82 17.25 -0.02 4.19
N ASN A 83 16.54 -1.02 4.73
CA ASN A 83 17.12 -2.23 5.31
C ASN A 83 16.47 -3.49 4.69
N ARG A 84 16.86 -4.70 5.14
CA ARG A 84 16.32 -5.99 4.65
C ARG A 84 14.80 -6.02 4.54
N ASN A 85 14.10 -5.35 5.44
CA ASN A 85 12.64 -5.42 5.56
C ASN A 85 11.92 -4.07 5.45
N SER A 86 12.63 -2.94 5.29
CA SER A 86 12.02 -1.61 5.43
C SER A 86 12.12 -0.78 4.16
N TRP A 87 11.06 -0.05 3.87
CA TRP A 87 10.98 0.85 2.71
C TRP A 87 10.69 2.27 3.17
N ILE A 88 11.30 3.23 2.47
CA ILE A 88 11.12 4.66 2.71
C ILE A 88 10.80 5.36 1.40
N LEU A 89 10.14 6.51 1.51
CA LEU A 89 9.84 7.35 0.36
C LEU A 89 11.10 8.03 -0.17
N THR A 90 11.11 8.29 -1.47
CA THR A 90 12.06 9.19 -2.14
C THR A 90 11.43 10.58 -2.30
N ALA A 91 12.22 11.56 -2.74
CA ALA A 91 11.71 12.88 -3.11
C ALA A 91 10.61 12.79 -4.19
N ASP A 92 10.82 11.99 -5.24
CA ASP A 92 9.83 11.75 -6.30
C ASP A 92 8.54 11.10 -5.77
N GLY A 93 8.68 10.24 -4.76
CA GLY A 93 7.54 9.62 -4.10
C GLY A 93 6.65 10.61 -3.36
N LEU A 94 7.22 11.71 -2.83
CA LEU A 94 6.46 12.71 -2.05
C LEU A 94 5.37 13.36 -2.90
N PHE A 95 5.62 13.59 -4.19
CA PHE A 95 4.63 14.14 -5.11
C PHE A 95 3.40 13.23 -5.33
N ARG A 96 3.50 11.95 -4.95
CA ARG A 96 2.39 11.00 -5.00
C ARG A 96 1.60 10.92 -3.70
N VAL A 97 2.05 11.57 -2.63
CA VAL A 97 1.34 11.60 -1.35
C VAL A 97 0.04 12.38 -1.53
N ARG A 98 -1.07 11.78 -1.12
CA ARG A 98 -2.39 12.39 -1.20
C ARG A 98 -2.94 12.58 0.20
N GLN A 99 -3.09 13.84 0.61
CA GLN A 99 -3.64 14.19 1.93
C GLN A 99 -5.03 13.56 2.17
N LYS A 100 -5.84 13.45 1.12
CA LYS A 100 -7.17 12.79 1.16
C LYS A 100 -7.11 11.29 1.53
N LEU A 101 -5.96 10.63 1.33
CA LEU A 101 -5.77 9.22 1.66
C LEU A 101 -5.26 8.98 3.09
N ILE A 102 -4.71 9.99 3.76
CA ILE A 102 -4.09 9.87 5.09
C ILE A 102 -5.04 9.24 6.11
N LYS A 103 -6.25 9.81 6.25
CA LYS A 103 -7.28 9.28 7.19
C LYS A 103 -7.60 7.81 6.94
N ARG A 104 -7.60 7.41 5.66
CA ARG A 104 -7.93 6.04 5.25
C ARG A 104 -6.77 5.08 5.48
N VAL A 105 -5.54 5.51 5.21
CA VAL A 105 -4.30 4.82 5.55
C VAL A 105 -4.23 4.55 7.05
N HIS A 106 -4.52 5.54 7.88
CA HIS A 106 -4.55 5.39 9.34
C HIS A 106 -5.58 4.37 9.81
N SER A 107 -6.81 4.47 9.30
CA SER A 107 -7.88 3.53 9.63
C SER A 107 -7.50 2.08 9.31
N ILE A 108 -6.90 1.85 8.14
CA ILE A 108 -6.44 0.52 7.71
C ILE A 108 -5.29 0.04 8.62
N ASN A 109 -4.29 0.89 8.88
CA ASN A 109 -3.14 0.49 9.67
C ASN A 109 -3.51 0.15 11.12
N ARG A 110 -4.37 0.94 11.76
CA ARG A 110 -4.90 0.64 13.10
C ARG A 110 -5.55 -0.75 13.17
N LYS A 111 -6.31 -1.12 12.14
CA LYS A 111 -6.95 -2.43 12.05
C LYS A 111 -5.94 -3.57 11.85
N ILE A 112 -4.94 -3.37 10.99
CA ILE A 112 -3.84 -4.35 10.80
C ILE A 112 -3.08 -4.58 12.12
N VAL A 113 -2.74 -3.50 12.82
CA VAL A 113 -2.03 -3.57 14.11
C VAL A 113 -2.88 -4.27 15.17
N LYS A 114 -4.17 -3.92 15.29
CA LYS A 114 -5.09 -4.58 16.23
C LYS A 114 -5.17 -6.09 15.97
N GLN A 115 -5.26 -6.51 14.71
CA GLN A 115 -5.30 -7.94 14.36
C GLN A 115 -3.99 -8.67 14.72
N LYS A 116 -2.83 -8.05 14.47
CA LYS A 116 -1.52 -8.61 14.87
C LYS A 116 -1.43 -8.77 16.39
N MET A 117 -1.91 -7.78 17.15
CA MET A 117 -1.93 -7.80 18.61
C MET A 117 -2.85 -8.90 19.16
N CYS A 118 -4.05 -9.05 18.60
CA CYS A 118 -5.00 -10.09 19.02
C CYS A 118 -4.48 -11.50 18.75
N ARG A 119 -3.83 -11.75 17.59
CA ARG A 119 -3.23 -13.06 17.28
C ARG A 119 -2.06 -13.41 18.21
N ARG A 120 -1.31 -12.42 18.70
CA ARG A 120 -0.21 -12.65 19.67
C ARG A 120 -0.66 -12.96 21.08
N ARG A 121 -1.92 -12.66 21.44
CA ARG A 121 -2.50 -12.96 22.76
C ARG A 121 -3.26 -14.29 22.79
N ALA A 122 -3.48 -14.90 21.62
CA ALA A 122 -4.18 -16.18 21.48
C ALA A 122 -3.21 -17.37 21.37
N ASN A 123 -1.90 -17.09 21.35
CA ASN A 123 -0.81 -18.04 21.50
C ASN A 123 -0.12 -17.78 22.84
#